data_AF-A0A431NFK9-F1
#
_entry.id   AF-A0A431NFK9-F1
#
_cell.length_a   1.000
_cell.length_b   1.000
_cell.length_c   1.000
_cell.angle_alpha   90.00
_cell.angle_beta   90.00
_cell.angle_gamma   90.00
#
_symmetry.space_group_name_H-M   'P 1'
#
loop_
_entity.id
_entity.type
_entity.pdbx_description
1 polymer ?
#
loop_
_entity_poly.entity_id
_entity_poly.type
_entity_poly.pdbx_seq_one_letter_code
_entity_poly.pdbx_strand_id
1 'polypeptide(L)'
;MRSLRLLLAICGVLLCAPAHAQVFVRVTVAPPVMPVYVQPVVPGPDYLWVPGYWAWSGEDYYWVPGTWVRAPEPGLLWTPGYWAWRDGYYAWSAGYWGPRVGFYGGVNYGFGYTGVGYQGGYWRDRVFVYNTAVTRVNTVTVTNVYSKTVIQQTTVTNVSYNGGPNGITAQPNAQEKAAMQDKHVPATALQNQHQITASKTPALFLAANRGKPSIAATGQAGRFHGAGLIASKGSLAGNPRVQKVARGPGSPPKEVVPRDRTRTASAPKRFVPHTQRNSAQHKQSP
;
A
#
# COMPACT_ATOMS: atom_id res chain seq x y z
N MET A 1 12.06 31.10 -68.64
CA MET A 1 13.36 31.18 -67.93
C MET A 1 13.09 31.57 -66.47
N ARG A 2 13.50 30.72 -65.51
CA ARG A 2 13.95 31.06 -64.13
C ARG A 2 12.91 31.77 -63.22
N SER A 3 12.58 31.40 -61.98
CA SER A 3 13.13 30.44 -61.00
C SER A 3 12.26 30.50 -59.72
N LEU A 4 12.05 29.33 -59.12
CA LEU A 4 11.66 28.98 -57.74
C LEU A 4 12.05 29.97 -56.63
N ARG A 5 11.14 30.32 -55.68
CA ARG A 5 11.38 30.34 -54.22
C ARG A 5 10.10 30.08 -53.41
N LEU A 6 10.24 29.09 -52.52
CA LEU A 6 9.32 28.52 -51.55
C LEU A 6 9.19 29.44 -50.32
N LEU A 7 8.00 29.57 -49.73
CA LEU A 7 7.85 29.96 -48.32
C LEU A 7 6.68 29.18 -47.71
N LEU A 8 7.04 28.08 -47.04
CA LEU A 8 6.17 27.31 -46.14
C LEU A 8 5.65 28.24 -45.04
N ALA A 9 4.34 28.42 -44.98
CA ALA A 9 3.67 28.93 -43.79
C ALA A 9 3.61 27.81 -42.75
N ILE A 10 4.66 27.70 -41.91
CA ILE A 10 4.61 26.89 -40.69
C ILE A 10 3.77 27.67 -39.69
N CYS A 11 2.49 27.35 -39.60
CA CYS A 11 1.61 27.81 -38.53
C CYS A 11 2.07 27.09 -37.25
N GLY A 12 2.90 27.76 -36.46
CA GLY A 12 3.32 27.31 -35.15
C GLY A 12 2.12 27.31 -34.20
N VAL A 13 1.49 26.15 -34.04
CA VAL A 13 0.56 25.92 -32.93
C VAL A 13 1.40 25.92 -31.66
N LEU A 14 1.43 27.07 -30.98
CA LEU A 14 1.82 27.17 -29.58
C LEU A 14 0.89 26.26 -28.77
N LEU A 15 1.35 25.05 -28.46
CA LEU A 15 0.80 24.28 -27.36
C LEU A 15 1.06 25.08 -26.08
N CYS A 16 0.08 25.89 -25.67
CA CYS A 16 -0.02 26.35 -24.30
C CYS A 16 -0.29 25.09 -23.45
N ALA A 17 0.77 24.46 -22.94
CA ALA A 17 0.61 23.36 -22.00
C ALA A 17 -0.09 23.93 -20.76
N PRO A 18 -1.18 23.31 -20.25
CA PRO A 18 -1.78 23.75 -19.01
C PRO A 18 -0.74 23.59 -17.90
N ALA A 19 -0.27 24.71 -17.36
CA ALA A 19 0.49 24.72 -16.12
C ALA A 19 -0.47 24.31 -15.01
N HIS A 20 -0.44 23.03 -14.62
CA HIS A 20 -1.11 22.58 -13.41
C HIS A 20 -0.41 23.26 -12.23
N ALA A 21 -0.99 24.35 -11.74
CA ALA A 21 -0.58 24.97 -10.48
C ALA A 21 -0.85 23.97 -9.35
N GLN A 22 0.14 23.14 -9.04
CA GLN A 22 0.13 22.37 -7.81
C GLN A 22 0.22 23.37 -6.67
N VAL A 23 -0.85 23.50 -5.87
CA VAL A 23 -0.84 24.34 -4.67
C VAL A 23 0.13 23.68 -3.69
N PHE A 24 1.36 24.21 -3.61
CA PHE A 24 2.37 23.73 -2.68
C PHE A 24 2.15 24.40 -1.32
N VAL A 25 1.69 23.62 -0.34
CA VAL A 25 1.69 24.06 1.06
C VAL A 25 3.13 24.04 1.56
N ARG A 26 3.67 25.21 1.92
CA ARG A 26 4.99 25.36 2.54
C ARG A 26 4.82 25.57 4.04
N VAL A 27 5.40 24.67 4.85
CA VAL A 27 5.35 24.75 6.31
C VAL A 27 6.77 24.74 6.84
N THR A 28 7.14 25.66 7.73
CA THR A 28 8.50 25.70 8.32
C THR A 28 8.62 24.85 9.59
N VAL A 29 7.49 24.48 10.19
CA VAL A 29 7.39 23.59 11.34
C VAL A 29 7.28 22.14 10.84
N ALA A 30 8.04 21.23 11.43
CA ALA A 30 7.98 19.82 11.07
C ALA A 30 6.62 19.21 11.44
N PRO A 31 6.05 18.31 10.59
CA PRO A 31 4.86 17.57 10.98
C PRO A 31 5.16 16.69 12.20
N PRO A 32 4.20 16.54 13.13
CA PRO A 32 4.39 15.70 14.30
C PRO A 32 4.67 14.25 13.92
N VAL A 33 5.25 13.49 14.85
CA VAL A 33 5.40 12.04 14.68
C VAL A 33 4.04 11.36 14.47
N MET A 34 4.05 10.24 13.77
CA MET A 34 2.88 9.40 13.52
C MET A 34 2.29 8.90 14.84
N PRO A 35 0.98 9.10 15.10
CA PRO A 35 0.26 8.44 16.16
C PRO A 35 0.33 6.93 16.00
N VAL A 36 0.40 6.21 17.10
CA VAL A 36 0.33 4.75 17.09
C VAL A 36 -1.10 4.32 17.35
N TYR A 37 -1.65 3.45 16.52
CA TYR A 37 -3.02 2.97 16.65
C TYR A 37 -3.15 1.57 16.05
N VAL A 38 -4.34 0.99 16.10
CA VAL A 38 -4.63 -0.30 15.45
C VAL A 38 -5.55 -0.10 14.25
N GLN A 39 -5.38 -0.91 13.21
CA GLN A 39 -6.29 -0.91 12.08
C GLN A 39 -7.67 -1.41 12.54
N PRO A 40 -8.77 -0.73 12.20
CA PRO A 40 -10.12 -1.29 12.32
C PRO A 40 -10.25 -2.58 11.49
N VAL A 41 -11.18 -3.46 11.86
CA VAL A 41 -11.49 -4.64 11.04
C VAL A 41 -11.99 -4.17 9.67
N VAL A 42 -11.56 -4.85 8.60
CA VAL A 42 -12.04 -4.56 7.25
C VAL A 42 -13.58 -4.65 7.19
N PRO A 43 -14.29 -3.65 6.63
CA PRO A 43 -15.75 -3.65 6.61
C PRO A 43 -16.38 -4.69 5.69
N GLY A 44 -15.64 -5.14 4.68
CA GLY A 44 -16.09 -6.08 3.66
C GLY A 44 -15.05 -6.30 2.57
N PRO A 45 -15.37 -7.06 1.51
CA PRO A 45 -14.47 -7.29 0.39
C PRO A 45 -14.14 -5.98 -0.35
N ASP A 46 -12.97 -5.97 -0.98
CA ASP A 46 -12.46 -4.91 -1.87
C ASP A 46 -12.29 -3.51 -1.23
N TYR A 47 -12.21 -3.45 0.11
CA TYR A 47 -11.76 -2.27 0.84
C TYR A 47 -10.23 -2.27 0.96
N LEU A 48 -9.61 -1.17 0.60
CA LEU A 48 -8.19 -0.93 0.75
C LEU A 48 -7.96 0.06 1.89
N TRP A 49 -6.84 -0.17 2.58
CA TRP A 49 -6.45 0.66 3.69
C TRP A 49 -5.77 1.94 3.18
N VAL A 50 -6.32 3.08 3.58
CA VAL A 50 -5.69 4.40 3.44
C VAL A 50 -5.17 4.80 4.82
N PRO A 51 -3.84 4.91 5.01
CA PRO A 51 -3.31 5.27 6.31
C PRO A 51 -3.61 6.73 6.67
N GLY A 52 -3.61 7.02 7.97
CA GLY A 52 -3.80 8.39 8.44
C GLY A 52 -2.53 9.21 8.24
N TYR A 53 -2.68 10.53 8.27
CA TYR A 53 -1.56 11.46 8.10
C TYR A 53 -1.87 12.81 8.76
N TRP A 54 -0.82 13.57 9.08
CA TRP A 54 -0.96 14.97 9.48
C TRP A 54 -1.18 15.83 8.24
N ALA A 55 -2.29 16.54 8.16
CA ALA A 55 -2.54 17.57 7.16
C ALA A 55 -2.33 18.96 7.79
N TRP A 56 -2.13 19.97 6.95
CA TRP A 56 -1.94 21.36 7.40
C TRP A 56 -3.20 22.18 7.10
N SER A 57 -3.71 22.93 8.07
CA SER A 57 -4.89 23.79 7.89
C SER A 57 -4.57 25.16 7.28
N GLY A 58 -3.30 25.56 7.30
CA GLY A 58 -2.87 26.95 7.11
C GLY A 58 -2.14 27.47 8.35
N GLU A 59 -2.52 26.98 9.53
CA GLU A 59 -2.03 27.48 10.83
C GLU A 59 -1.62 26.36 11.81
N ASP A 60 -2.24 25.18 11.73
CA ASP A 60 -1.95 24.05 12.60
C ASP A 60 -2.00 22.73 11.82
N TYR A 61 -1.33 21.71 12.37
CA TYR A 61 -1.48 20.35 11.90
C TYR A 61 -2.78 19.75 12.45
N TYR A 62 -3.52 19.04 11.61
CA TYR A 62 -4.64 18.21 12.04
C TYR A 62 -4.48 16.79 11.53
N TRP A 63 -4.92 15.83 12.33
CA TRP A 63 -4.84 14.42 11.99
C TRP A 63 -6.00 14.04 11.07
N VAL A 64 -5.69 13.52 9.90
CA VAL A 64 -6.66 12.82 9.04
C VAL A 64 -6.62 11.34 9.43
N PRO A 65 -7.69 10.77 9.98
CA PRO A 65 -7.69 9.38 10.43
C PRO A 65 -7.39 8.37 9.32
N GLY A 66 -6.72 7.27 9.69
CA GLY A 66 -6.62 6.12 8.78
C GLY A 66 -8.00 5.51 8.56
N THR A 67 -8.28 5.05 7.34
CA THR A 67 -9.63 4.63 7.00
C THR A 67 -9.68 3.57 5.90
N TRP A 68 -10.79 2.83 5.84
CA TRP A 68 -11.09 1.90 4.77
C TRP A 68 -11.89 2.60 3.66
N VAL A 69 -11.43 2.45 2.43
CA VAL A 69 -12.15 2.91 1.22
C VAL A 69 -12.10 1.84 0.14
N ARG A 70 -13.04 1.87 -0.81
CA ARG A 70 -12.93 1.08 -2.03
C ARG A 70 -12.04 1.81 -3.02
N ALA A 71 -11.24 1.06 -3.78
CA ALA A 71 -10.52 1.64 -4.92
C ALA A 71 -11.53 2.18 -5.94
N PRO A 72 -11.22 3.29 -6.64
CA PRO A 72 -12.09 3.81 -7.69
C PRO A 72 -12.28 2.81 -8.83
N GLU A 73 -11.26 1.98 -9.10
CA GLU A 73 -11.31 0.87 -10.05
C GLU A 73 -10.52 -0.34 -9.50
N PRO A 74 -10.97 -1.59 -9.75
CA PRO A 74 -10.17 -2.77 -9.45
C PRO A 74 -8.81 -2.73 -10.14
N GLY A 75 -7.77 -3.20 -9.45
CA GLY A 75 -6.38 -3.13 -9.92
C GLY A 75 -5.63 -1.90 -9.43
N LEU A 76 -6.33 -0.85 -8.97
CA LEU A 76 -5.68 0.33 -8.40
C LEU A 76 -5.31 0.13 -6.93
N LEU A 77 -4.12 0.57 -6.57
CA LEU A 77 -3.58 0.62 -5.21
C LEU A 77 -3.38 2.07 -4.79
N TRP A 78 -3.49 2.33 -3.50
CA TRP A 78 -3.27 3.66 -2.94
C TRP A 78 -1.78 3.88 -2.63
N THR A 79 -1.22 4.95 -3.16
CA THR A 79 0.07 5.51 -2.73
C THR A 79 -0.21 6.60 -1.70
N PRO A 80 0.22 6.46 -0.44
CA PRO A 80 0.05 7.50 0.57
C PRO A 80 0.72 8.80 0.17
N GLY A 81 0.08 9.93 0.49
CA GLY A 81 0.77 11.21 0.46
C GLY A 81 1.76 11.31 1.62
N TYR A 82 2.76 12.17 1.50
CA TYR A 82 3.80 12.33 2.51
C TYR A 82 4.35 13.77 2.53
N TRP A 83 4.88 14.16 3.69
CA TRP A 83 5.65 15.40 3.81
C TRP A 83 7.10 15.19 3.40
N ALA A 84 7.63 16.10 2.59
CA ALA A 84 9.02 16.13 2.18
C ALA A 84 9.65 17.45 2.58
N TRP A 85 10.81 17.41 3.23
CA TRP A 85 11.66 18.58 3.40
C TRP A 85 12.29 18.97 2.06
N ARG A 86 12.08 20.22 1.64
CA ARG A 86 12.61 20.81 0.42
C ARG A 86 13.00 22.25 0.73
N ASP A 87 14.25 22.60 0.47
CA ASP A 87 14.73 23.99 0.47
C ASP A 87 14.31 24.83 1.69
N GLY A 88 14.38 24.26 2.89
CA GLY A 88 14.06 24.98 4.14
C GLY A 88 12.62 24.87 4.64
N TYR A 89 11.75 24.13 3.93
CA TYR A 89 10.35 23.94 4.31
C TYR A 89 9.87 22.50 4.10
N TYR A 90 8.81 22.12 4.78
CA TYR A 90 8.06 20.89 4.57
C TYR A 90 6.98 21.13 3.51
N ALA A 91 6.98 20.31 2.47
CA ALA A 91 6.04 20.32 1.37
C ALA A 91 5.23 19.03 1.32
N TRP A 92 3.92 19.13 1.17
CA TRP A 92 3.05 17.96 1.02
C TRP A 92 3.09 17.43 -0.41
N SER A 93 3.40 16.14 -0.55
CA SER A 93 3.21 15.40 -1.80
C SER A 93 1.91 14.62 -1.68
N ALA A 94 0.92 14.96 -2.50
CA ALA A 94 -0.40 14.33 -2.46
C ALA A 94 -0.35 12.84 -2.82
N GLY A 95 -1.19 12.04 -2.14
CA GLY A 95 -1.38 10.64 -2.46
C GLY A 95 -2.24 10.43 -3.70
N TYR A 96 -2.14 9.25 -4.29
CA TYR A 96 -2.83 8.92 -5.54
C TYR A 96 -3.12 7.43 -5.66
N TRP A 97 -4.10 7.09 -6.49
CA TRP A 97 -4.36 5.74 -6.96
C TRP A 97 -3.58 5.46 -8.23
N GLY A 98 -2.98 4.27 -8.33
CA GLY A 98 -2.24 3.81 -9.50
C GLY A 98 -2.18 2.30 -9.58
N PRO A 99 -1.69 1.72 -10.70
CA PRO A 99 -1.61 0.26 -10.88
C PRO A 99 -0.57 -0.39 -9.95
N ARG A 100 0.32 0.40 -9.36
CA ARG A 100 1.30 -0.01 -8.37
C ARG A 100 1.51 1.10 -7.34
N VAL A 101 1.97 0.75 -6.14
CA VAL A 101 2.29 1.73 -5.09
C VAL A 101 3.61 2.40 -5.41
N GLY A 102 3.61 3.74 -5.46
CA GLY A 102 4.80 4.55 -5.70
C GLY A 102 5.52 4.98 -4.44
N PHE A 103 6.43 5.94 -4.59
CA PHE A 103 7.21 6.47 -3.48
C PHE A 103 6.36 7.37 -2.58
N TYR A 104 6.30 7.00 -1.29
CA TYR A 104 5.61 7.77 -0.25
C TYR A 104 6.58 8.26 0.84
N GLY A 105 7.79 8.64 0.44
CA GLY A 105 8.77 9.25 1.36
C GLY A 105 9.51 8.27 2.27
N GLY A 106 9.32 6.96 2.12
CA GLY A 106 9.87 5.97 3.05
C GLY A 106 9.16 5.91 4.40
N VAL A 107 8.07 6.68 4.57
CA VAL A 107 7.34 6.78 5.84
C VAL A 107 6.68 5.44 6.17
N ASN A 108 6.93 4.90 7.36
CA ASN A 108 6.25 3.69 7.83
C ASN A 108 4.85 4.05 8.37
N TYR A 109 3.86 4.06 7.48
CA TYR A 109 2.46 4.25 7.81
C TYR A 109 1.81 3.04 8.50
N GLY A 110 2.52 1.91 8.59
CA GLY A 110 2.00 0.66 9.14
C GLY A 110 1.00 -0.03 8.22
N PHE A 111 0.43 -1.14 8.70
CA PHE A 111 -0.70 -1.84 8.06
C PHE A 111 -0.48 -2.21 6.57
N GLY A 112 0.77 -2.52 6.22
CA GLY A 112 1.20 -2.89 4.88
C GLY A 112 2.10 -1.85 4.21
N TYR A 113 2.08 -0.61 4.66
CA TYR A 113 2.95 0.46 4.19
C TYR A 113 4.17 0.58 5.10
N THR A 114 5.22 -0.19 4.79
CA THR A 114 6.41 -0.33 5.66
C THR A 114 7.55 0.63 5.31
N GLY A 115 7.29 1.57 4.40
CA GLY A 115 8.27 2.49 3.81
C GLY A 115 8.55 2.18 2.33
N VAL A 116 8.26 0.96 1.87
CA VAL A 116 8.34 0.57 0.46
C VAL A 116 7.13 -0.29 0.10
N GLY A 117 6.50 0.00 -1.04
CA GLY A 117 5.39 -0.77 -1.61
C GLY A 117 4.21 -0.94 -0.64
N TYR A 118 3.44 -2.01 -0.84
CA TYR A 118 2.30 -2.35 0.02
C TYR A 118 2.19 -3.87 0.24
N GLN A 119 2.00 -4.28 1.50
CA GLN A 119 2.00 -5.68 1.92
C GLN A 119 0.66 -6.13 2.52
N GLY A 120 -0.37 -5.27 2.51
CA GLY A 120 -1.68 -5.57 3.11
C GLY A 120 -2.54 -6.52 2.27
N GLY A 121 -2.19 -6.71 1.00
CA GLY A 121 -2.89 -7.59 0.05
C GLY A 121 -2.49 -7.28 -1.38
N TYR A 122 -3.16 -7.90 -2.34
CA TYR A 122 -2.97 -7.63 -3.77
C TYR A 122 -4.27 -7.91 -4.54
N TRP A 123 -4.39 -7.30 -5.72
CA TRP A 123 -5.45 -7.64 -6.66
C TRP A 123 -5.15 -8.95 -7.37
N ARG A 124 -6.07 -9.90 -7.31
CA ARG A 124 -6.09 -11.08 -8.19
C ARG A 124 -7.32 -10.97 -9.06
N ASP A 125 -7.09 -10.79 -10.36
CA ASP A 125 -8.13 -10.42 -11.32
C ASP A 125 -8.84 -9.13 -10.88
N ARG A 126 -10.07 -9.22 -10.38
CA ARG A 126 -10.87 -8.07 -9.91
C ARG A 126 -11.22 -8.13 -8.43
N VAL A 127 -10.62 -9.08 -7.69
CA VAL A 127 -10.90 -9.31 -6.28
C VAL A 127 -9.65 -9.01 -5.45
N PHE A 128 -9.82 -8.23 -4.39
CA PHE A 128 -8.70 -7.93 -3.50
C PHE A 128 -8.48 -9.10 -2.53
N VAL A 129 -7.27 -9.67 -2.55
CA VAL A 129 -6.86 -10.79 -1.69
C VAL A 129 -6.01 -10.26 -0.54
N TYR A 130 -6.48 -10.45 0.69
CA TYR A 130 -5.88 -9.83 1.88
C TYR A 130 -4.79 -10.70 2.52
N ASN A 131 -3.70 -10.06 2.97
CA ASN A 131 -2.69 -10.70 3.80
C ASN A 131 -3.07 -10.64 5.29
N THR A 132 -3.49 -11.75 5.88
CA THR A 132 -3.94 -11.80 7.29
C THR A 132 -2.81 -11.68 8.32
N ALA A 133 -1.55 -11.75 7.88
CA ALA A 133 -0.40 -11.42 8.72
C ALA A 133 -0.26 -9.90 8.94
N VAL A 134 -0.86 -9.08 8.07
CA VAL A 134 -0.71 -7.62 8.04
C VAL A 134 -2.04 -6.92 8.31
N THR A 135 -3.07 -7.32 7.58
CA THR A 135 -4.37 -6.67 7.54
C THR A 135 -5.33 -7.31 8.54
N ARG A 136 -6.06 -6.48 9.28
CA ARG A 136 -7.06 -6.94 10.25
C ARG A 136 -8.35 -7.35 9.54
N VAL A 137 -8.46 -8.64 9.24
CA VAL A 137 -9.60 -9.24 8.52
C VAL A 137 -10.45 -10.11 9.44
N ASN A 138 -11.79 -10.02 9.33
CA ASN A 138 -12.68 -11.07 9.82
C ASN A 138 -12.86 -12.11 8.72
N THR A 139 -12.24 -13.29 8.89
CA THR A 139 -12.22 -14.34 7.87
C THR A 139 -13.56 -15.05 7.66
N VAL A 140 -14.56 -14.79 8.52
CA VAL A 140 -15.93 -15.26 8.32
C VAL A 140 -16.64 -14.42 7.25
N THR A 141 -16.41 -13.10 7.24
CA THR A 141 -17.07 -12.17 6.30
C THR A 141 -16.25 -11.95 5.02
N VAL A 142 -14.92 -12.06 5.12
CA VAL A 142 -14.00 -11.88 3.99
C VAL A 142 -13.13 -13.11 3.86
N THR A 143 -13.39 -13.90 2.82
CA THR A 143 -12.75 -15.21 2.60
C THR A 143 -11.59 -15.15 1.61
N ASN A 144 -11.46 -14.07 0.83
CA ASN A 144 -10.37 -13.85 -0.12
C ASN A 144 -9.08 -13.46 0.61
N VAL A 145 -8.43 -14.44 1.22
CA VAL A 145 -7.30 -14.21 2.12
C VAL A 145 -6.12 -15.13 1.84
N TYR A 146 -4.94 -14.70 2.25
CA TYR A 146 -3.73 -15.49 2.36
C TYR A 146 -2.95 -15.04 3.60
N SER A 147 -1.89 -15.76 3.97
CA SER A 147 -0.99 -15.35 5.04
C SER A 147 0.45 -15.43 4.56
N LYS A 148 1.16 -14.29 4.59
CA LYS A 148 2.59 -14.19 4.30
C LYS A 148 3.24 -13.25 5.29
N THR A 149 4.20 -13.76 6.05
CA THR A 149 4.98 -12.93 6.98
C THR A 149 5.73 -11.85 6.21
N VAL A 150 5.64 -10.63 6.71
CA VAL A 150 6.36 -9.48 6.18
C VAL A 150 7.52 -9.18 7.10
N ILE A 151 8.73 -9.23 6.55
CA ILE A 151 9.93 -8.82 7.26
C ILE A 151 10.12 -7.34 6.98
N GLN A 152 10.09 -6.51 8.03
CA GLN A 152 10.39 -5.09 7.91
C GLN A 152 11.89 -4.92 7.71
N GLN A 153 12.27 -4.47 6.52
CA GLN A 153 13.67 -4.19 6.16
C GLN A 153 14.14 -2.80 6.64
N THR A 154 13.22 -1.98 7.13
CA THR A 154 13.46 -0.59 7.55
C THR A 154 13.35 -0.47 9.07
N THR A 155 14.12 0.44 9.66
CA THR A 155 13.98 0.82 11.08
C THR A 155 12.57 1.35 11.33
N VAL A 156 11.86 0.78 12.31
CA VAL A 156 10.53 1.28 12.71
C VAL A 156 10.72 2.59 13.48
N THR A 157 10.39 3.69 12.81
CA THR A 157 10.33 5.03 13.39
C THR A 157 8.93 5.60 13.21
N ASN A 158 8.49 6.44 14.14
CA ASN A 158 7.23 7.19 13.96
C ASN A 158 7.46 8.51 13.21
N VAL A 159 8.60 8.69 12.53
CA VAL A 159 8.84 9.89 11.73
C VAL A 159 7.82 9.94 10.59
N SER A 160 7.20 11.11 10.38
CA SER A 160 6.07 11.31 9.45
C SER A 160 6.46 12.01 8.14
N TYR A 161 7.76 12.23 7.93
CA TYR A 161 8.29 13.01 6.80
C TYR A 161 9.63 12.48 6.29
N ASN A 162 9.92 12.81 5.03
CA ASN A 162 11.16 12.51 4.33
C ASN A 162 12.07 13.76 4.27
N GLY A 163 13.37 13.57 4.47
CA GLY A 163 14.39 14.61 4.42
C GLY A 163 14.37 15.58 5.61
N GLY A 164 15.33 16.51 5.62
CA GLY A 164 15.42 17.53 6.67
C GLY A 164 15.97 16.99 8.00
N PRO A 165 16.05 17.86 9.02
CA PRO A 165 16.55 17.47 10.34
C PRO A 165 15.71 16.34 10.94
N ASN A 166 16.33 15.22 11.34
CA ASN A 166 15.68 14.04 11.93
C ASN A 166 14.65 13.32 11.02
N GLY A 167 14.59 13.67 9.73
CA GLY A 167 13.69 13.04 8.78
C GLY A 167 14.20 11.71 8.22
N ILE A 168 13.33 11.03 7.49
CA ILE A 168 13.68 9.78 6.80
C ILE A 168 14.53 10.09 5.58
N THR A 169 15.67 9.42 5.42
CA THR A 169 16.59 9.61 4.27
C THR A 169 16.35 8.59 3.15
N ALA A 170 15.08 8.30 2.85
CA ALA A 170 14.71 7.36 1.80
C ALA A 170 14.68 8.04 0.42
N GLN A 171 15.01 7.28 -0.62
CA GLN A 171 14.94 7.69 -2.02
C GLN A 171 14.11 6.68 -2.82
N PRO A 172 13.40 7.10 -3.88
CA PRO A 172 12.57 6.21 -4.66
C PRO A 172 13.43 5.16 -5.38
N ASN A 173 13.03 3.89 -5.25
CA ASN A 173 13.64 2.79 -6.00
C ASN A 173 13.13 2.75 -7.45
N ALA A 174 13.64 1.82 -8.28
CA ALA A 174 13.27 1.73 -9.70
C ALA A 174 11.77 1.48 -9.94
N GLN A 175 11.14 0.64 -9.12
CA GLN A 175 9.70 0.35 -9.24
C GLN A 175 8.86 1.57 -8.84
N GLU A 176 9.27 2.29 -7.81
CA GLU A 176 8.59 3.50 -7.35
C GLU A 176 8.76 4.64 -8.35
N LYS A 177 9.94 4.79 -8.97
CA LYS A 177 10.16 5.74 -10.08
C LYS A 177 9.25 5.45 -11.27
N ALA A 178 9.07 4.16 -11.63
CA ALA A 178 8.11 3.79 -12.66
C ALA A 178 6.67 4.13 -12.23
N ALA A 179 6.29 3.87 -10.98
CA ALA A 179 4.98 4.21 -10.43
C ALA A 179 4.68 5.71 -10.47
N MET A 180 5.71 6.56 -10.33
CA MET A 180 5.58 8.01 -10.42
C MET A 180 5.28 8.49 -11.85
N GLN A 181 5.57 7.68 -12.86
CA GLN A 181 5.29 7.96 -14.28
C GLN A 181 3.98 7.35 -14.77
N ASP A 182 3.41 6.39 -14.02
CA ASP A 182 2.11 5.79 -14.34
C ASP A 182 0.98 6.84 -14.32
N LYS A 183 -0.13 6.54 -14.99
CA LYS A 183 -1.34 7.36 -14.88
C LYS A 183 -1.86 7.32 -13.43
N HIS A 184 -2.08 8.49 -12.85
CA HIS A 184 -2.60 8.64 -11.50
C HIS A 184 -4.08 9.04 -11.50
N VAL A 185 -4.83 8.48 -10.56
CA VAL A 185 -6.18 8.95 -10.21
C VAL A 185 -6.07 9.62 -8.83
N PRO A 186 -6.58 10.85 -8.66
CA PRO A 186 -6.50 11.54 -7.37
C PRO A 186 -7.35 10.85 -6.30
N ALA A 187 -7.23 11.31 -5.05
CA ALA A 187 -8.13 10.90 -3.97
C ALA A 187 -9.61 11.03 -4.39
N THR A 188 -10.40 10.00 -4.08
CA THR A 188 -11.84 9.96 -4.39
C THR A 188 -12.61 11.05 -3.62
N ALA A 189 -13.82 11.37 -4.08
CA ALA A 189 -14.70 12.31 -3.37
C ALA A 189 -14.93 11.92 -1.90
N LEU A 190 -15.04 10.61 -1.60
CA LEU A 190 -15.22 10.13 -0.23
C LEU A 190 -13.95 10.32 0.63
N GLN A 191 -12.75 10.15 0.05
CA GLN A 191 -11.49 10.47 0.74
C GLN A 191 -11.36 11.98 0.99
N ASN A 192 -11.71 12.81 0.01
CA ASN A 192 -11.69 14.27 0.17
C ASN A 192 -12.68 14.71 1.25
N GLN A 193 -13.90 14.16 1.25
CA GLN A 193 -14.88 14.43 2.30
C GLN A 193 -14.37 13.99 3.68
N HIS A 194 -13.68 12.85 3.78
CA HIS A 194 -13.07 12.39 5.03
C HIS A 194 -12.03 13.38 5.55
N GLN A 195 -11.17 13.93 4.69
CA GLN A 195 -10.22 14.98 5.06
C GLN A 195 -10.92 16.28 5.47
N ILE A 196 -11.95 16.72 4.73
CA ILE A 196 -12.73 17.91 5.05
C ILE A 196 -13.41 17.77 6.42
N THR A 197 -13.96 16.60 6.73
CA THR A 197 -14.53 16.35 8.05
C THR A 197 -13.45 16.39 9.14
N ALA A 198 -12.27 15.82 8.88
CA ALA A 198 -11.16 15.90 9.82
C ALA A 198 -10.72 17.35 10.08
N SER A 199 -10.61 18.17 9.03
CA SER A 199 -10.21 19.59 9.14
C SER A 199 -11.23 20.46 9.89
N LYS A 200 -12.47 19.97 10.02
CA LYS A 200 -13.55 20.64 10.76
C LYS A 200 -13.76 20.06 12.16
N THR A 201 -12.95 19.09 12.57
CA THR A 201 -13.08 18.42 13.87
C THR A 201 -12.00 18.93 14.84
N PRO A 202 -12.33 19.82 15.80
CA PRO A 202 -11.33 20.47 16.66
C PRO A 202 -10.43 19.49 17.43
N ALA A 203 -10.97 18.34 17.86
CA ALA A 203 -10.21 17.33 18.60
C ALA A 203 -9.08 16.66 17.77
N LEU A 204 -9.05 16.86 16.45
CA LEU A 204 -8.02 16.30 15.57
C LEU A 204 -6.85 17.26 15.33
N PHE A 205 -6.98 18.51 15.75
CA PHE A 205 -5.90 19.48 15.69
C PHE A 205 -4.80 19.17 16.71
N LEU A 206 -3.56 19.37 16.30
CA LEU A 206 -2.37 19.12 17.10
C LEU A 206 -2.40 19.97 18.37
N ALA A 207 -2.80 21.23 18.28
CA ALA A 207 -2.94 22.10 19.44
C ALA A 207 -3.89 21.51 20.50
N ALA A 208 -4.95 20.83 20.08
CA ALA A 208 -5.93 20.21 20.98
C ALA A 208 -5.46 18.85 21.51
N ASN A 209 -4.84 18.01 20.66
CA ASN A 209 -4.56 16.61 21.00
C ASN A 209 -3.10 16.30 21.34
N ARG A 210 -2.18 17.25 21.18
CA ARG A 210 -0.75 17.13 21.49
C ARG A 210 -0.10 15.89 20.83
N GLY A 211 -0.49 15.60 19.60
CA GLY A 211 -0.01 14.47 18.80
C GLY A 211 -0.72 13.14 19.09
N LYS A 212 -1.78 13.15 19.89
CA LYS A 212 -2.53 11.97 20.33
C LYS A 212 -4.02 12.10 19.99
N PRO A 213 -4.40 12.01 18.70
CA PRO A 213 -5.78 12.18 18.29
C PRO A 213 -6.70 11.15 18.95
N SER A 214 -7.88 11.62 19.38
CA SER A 214 -8.94 10.78 19.95
C SER A 214 -9.57 9.85 18.91
N ILE A 215 -9.47 10.20 17.63
CA ILE A 215 -9.84 9.36 16.49
C ILE A 215 -8.62 9.24 15.59
N ALA A 216 -7.83 8.18 15.80
CA ALA A 216 -6.67 7.85 14.98
C ALA A 216 -7.04 7.11 13.69
N ALA A 217 -8.12 6.32 13.73
CA ALA A 217 -8.69 5.66 12.56
C ALA A 217 -10.21 5.53 12.61
N THR A 218 -10.83 5.42 11.44
CA THR A 218 -12.25 5.13 11.26
C THR A 218 -12.46 3.84 10.49
N GLY A 219 -13.54 3.13 10.79
CA GLY A 219 -13.90 1.90 10.08
C GLY A 219 -14.22 2.14 8.60
N GLN A 220 -14.67 3.34 8.22
CA GLN A 220 -14.96 3.75 6.84
C GLN A 220 -14.76 5.27 6.70
N ALA A 221 -14.44 5.72 5.49
CA ALA A 221 -14.28 7.14 5.21
C ALA A 221 -15.58 7.92 5.47
N GLY A 222 -15.44 9.17 5.92
CA GLY A 222 -16.56 10.02 6.37
C GLY A 222 -17.21 9.66 7.71
N ARG A 223 -16.95 8.48 8.29
CA ARG A 223 -17.62 8.01 9.53
C ARG A 223 -16.81 8.34 10.80
N PHE A 224 -16.98 9.54 11.35
CA PHE A 224 -16.31 10.04 12.56
C PHE A 224 -17.10 9.80 13.87
N HIS A 225 -18.19 9.03 13.81
CA HIS A 225 -19.05 8.71 14.96
C HIS A 225 -19.48 7.24 14.95
N GLY A 226 -19.79 6.70 16.13
CA GLY A 226 -20.30 5.34 16.31
C GLY A 226 -19.22 4.26 16.25
N ALA A 227 -19.62 3.04 15.86
CA ALA A 227 -18.74 1.87 15.84
C ALA A 227 -17.57 2.00 14.83
N GLY A 228 -16.42 1.42 15.19
CA GLY A 228 -15.25 1.33 14.32
C GLY A 228 -14.26 2.51 14.44
N LEU A 229 -14.48 3.44 15.36
CA LEU A 229 -13.48 4.45 15.72
C LEU A 229 -12.37 3.82 16.57
N ILE A 230 -11.13 4.17 16.27
CA ILE A 230 -9.96 3.75 17.01
C ILE A 230 -9.21 4.98 17.49
N ALA A 231 -8.96 5.08 18.80
CA ALA A 231 -8.11 6.13 19.36
C ALA A 231 -6.62 5.83 19.16
N SER A 232 -5.80 6.87 19.24
CA SER A 232 -4.35 6.68 19.35
C SER A 232 -3.99 6.05 20.70
N LYS A 233 -2.96 5.20 20.71
CA LYS A 233 -2.34 4.64 21.91
C LYS A 233 -1.12 5.49 22.28
N GLY A 234 -0.84 5.62 23.58
CA GLY A 234 0.47 6.07 24.04
C GLY A 234 1.53 5.05 23.63
N SER A 235 2.57 5.50 22.92
CA SER A 235 3.80 4.79 22.48
C SER A 235 3.72 3.28 22.12
N LEU A 236 4.04 2.99 20.85
CA LEU A 236 4.45 1.70 20.26
C LEU A 236 3.61 0.45 20.59
N ALA A 237 2.34 0.44 20.19
CA ALA A 237 1.78 -0.79 19.64
C ALA A 237 2.20 -0.92 18.16
N GLY A 238 3.43 -1.37 17.92
CA GLY A 238 3.74 -2.02 16.65
C GLY A 238 2.74 -3.15 16.43
N ASN A 239 2.39 -3.43 15.17
CA ASN A 239 1.55 -4.59 14.87
C ASN A 239 2.26 -5.83 15.46
N PRO A 240 1.71 -6.53 16.48
CA PRO A 240 2.43 -7.62 17.17
C PRO A 240 2.78 -8.80 16.25
N ARG A 241 2.27 -8.79 15.01
CA ARG A 241 2.50 -9.81 13.98
C ARG A 241 3.68 -9.53 13.06
N VAL A 242 4.32 -8.37 13.14
CA VAL A 242 5.47 -8.04 12.30
C VAL A 242 6.75 -8.17 13.14
N GLN A 243 7.54 -9.21 12.88
CA GLN A 243 8.77 -9.48 13.62
C GLN A 243 9.90 -8.54 13.15
N LYS A 244 10.64 -7.99 14.12
CA LYS A 244 11.85 -7.19 13.92
C LYS A 244 13.08 -8.10 13.96
N VAL A 245 14.00 -7.98 13.00
CA VAL A 245 15.30 -8.67 13.06
C VAL A 245 16.37 -7.69 13.58
N ALA A 246 17.11 -8.08 14.61
CA ALA A 246 18.40 -7.45 14.96
C ALA A 246 19.47 -7.99 14.01
N ARG A 247 20.19 -7.12 13.28
CA ARG A 247 21.27 -7.53 12.37
C ARG A 247 22.49 -8.02 13.16
N GLY A 248 22.78 -9.31 13.09
CA GLY A 248 24.14 -9.84 13.17
C GLY A 248 24.71 -10.07 11.76
N PRO A 249 26.04 -10.09 11.55
CA PRO A 249 26.63 -10.23 10.22
C PRO A 249 26.60 -11.69 9.76
N GLY A 250 26.08 -11.96 8.55
CA GLY A 250 26.41 -13.20 7.83
C GLY A 250 25.30 -13.83 6.99
N SER A 251 25.58 -13.89 5.68
CA SER A 251 25.05 -14.80 4.64
C SER A 251 23.77 -14.40 3.86
N PRO A 252 23.81 -14.43 2.51
CA PRO A 252 22.66 -14.10 1.67
C PRO A 252 21.62 -15.25 1.65
N PRO A 253 20.31 -14.95 1.51
CA PRO A 253 19.27 -15.99 1.51
C PRO A 253 19.27 -16.78 0.19
N LYS A 254 19.21 -18.11 0.28
CA LYS A 254 18.95 -19.00 -0.88
C LYS A 254 17.53 -18.79 -1.38
N GLU A 255 17.41 -18.60 -2.68
CA GLU A 255 16.16 -18.50 -3.43
C GLU A 255 15.40 -19.85 -3.39
N VAL A 256 14.20 -19.85 -2.81
CA VAL A 256 13.30 -21.01 -2.84
C VAL A 256 12.21 -20.69 -3.87
N VAL A 257 12.34 -21.29 -5.05
CA VAL A 257 11.34 -21.26 -6.11
C VAL A 257 10.12 -22.09 -5.68
N PRO A 258 8.88 -21.55 -5.67
CA PRO A 258 7.69 -22.34 -5.39
C PRO A 258 7.39 -23.30 -6.54
N ARG A 259 7.26 -24.60 -6.25
CA ARG A 259 6.81 -25.61 -7.22
C ARG A 259 5.34 -25.39 -7.55
N ASP A 260 5.09 -25.09 -8.82
CA ASP A 260 3.76 -24.99 -9.40
C ASP A 260 3.14 -26.39 -9.52
N ARG A 261 1.94 -26.60 -8.95
CA ARG A 261 1.17 -27.84 -9.11
C ARG A 261 0.15 -27.61 -10.22
N THR A 262 0.60 -27.76 -11.46
CA THR A 262 -0.31 -27.86 -12.61
C THR A 262 -0.77 -29.31 -12.78
N ARG A 263 -2.08 -29.49 -12.63
CA ARG A 263 -2.86 -30.68 -12.96
C ARG A 263 -2.85 -30.90 -14.48
N THR A 264 -2.20 -31.95 -14.96
CA THR A 264 -2.36 -32.46 -16.34
C THR A 264 -3.21 -33.73 -16.33
N ALA A 265 -4.24 -33.76 -17.17
CA ALA A 265 -5.11 -34.91 -17.38
C ALA A 265 -4.67 -35.70 -18.63
N SER A 266 -4.89 -37.02 -18.53
CA SER A 266 -5.21 -37.99 -19.61
C SER A 266 -4.09 -38.79 -20.28
N ALA A 267 -4.03 -40.10 -19.99
CA ALA A 267 -4.23 -41.23 -20.94
C ALA A 267 -4.00 -42.62 -20.25
N PRO A 268 -4.59 -43.73 -20.76
CA PRO A 268 -5.14 -44.82 -19.93
C PRO A 268 -4.17 -45.99 -19.64
N LYS A 269 -4.36 -46.67 -18.50
CA LYS A 269 -3.67 -47.93 -18.19
C LYS A 269 -4.35 -49.11 -18.87
N ARG A 270 -3.58 -49.76 -19.74
CA ARG A 270 -3.87 -51.03 -20.42
C ARG A 270 -3.91 -52.17 -19.39
N PHE A 271 -4.93 -53.00 -19.50
CA PHE A 271 -5.17 -54.24 -18.76
C PHE A 271 -4.04 -55.26 -19.04
N VAL A 272 -3.53 -55.94 -18.01
CA VAL A 272 -2.57 -57.06 -18.14
C VAL A 272 -3.23 -58.30 -17.54
N PRO A 273 -3.38 -59.42 -18.28
CA PRO A 273 -4.05 -60.61 -17.78
C PRO A 273 -3.11 -61.48 -16.94
N HIS A 274 -3.64 -62.05 -15.85
CA HIS A 274 -3.02 -63.13 -15.09
C HIS A 274 -3.04 -64.43 -15.92
N THR A 275 -1.92 -65.13 -15.98
CA THR A 275 -1.89 -66.53 -16.44
C THR A 275 -1.12 -67.37 -15.42
N GLN A 276 -1.85 -68.29 -14.78
CA GLN A 276 -1.32 -69.38 -13.97
C GLN A 276 -0.40 -70.27 -14.82
N ARG A 277 0.73 -70.72 -14.25
CA ARG A 277 1.43 -71.93 -14.68
C ARG A 277 1.44 -72.93 -13.53
N ASN A 278 0.67 -74.00 -13.69
CA ASN A 278 0.79 -75.23 -12.93
C ASN A 278 1.97 -76.06 -13.48
N SER A 279 2.81 -76.55 -12.58
CA SER A 279 3.85 -77.53 -12.85
C SER A 279 3.30 -78.92 -12.53
N ALA A 280 3.14 -79.77 -13.54
CA ALA A 280 2.90 -81.20 -13.36
C ALA A 280 4.18 -81.97 -13.68
N GLN A 281 4.73 -82.64 -12.67
CA GLN A 281 5.73 -83.70 -12.83
C GLN A 281 5.02 -84.99 -13.22
N HIS A 282 5.51 -85.65 -14.28
CA HIS A 282 5.16 -87.03 -14.62
C HIS A 282 6.42 -87.89 -14.46
N LYS A 283 6.35 -88.90 -13.60
CA LYS A 283 7.27 -90.05 -13.54
C LYS A 283 6.55 -91.28 -14.10
N GLN A 284 7.35 -92.17 -14.66
CA GLN A 284 7.06 -93.24 -15.62
C GLN A 284 6.24 -94.43 -15.07
N SER A 285 5.54 -95.09 -16.01
CA SER A 285 4.96 -96.45 -16.03
C SER A 285 6.03 -97.56 -15.95
N PRO A 286 5.70 -98.87 -15.88
CA PRO A 286 4.40 -99.58 -15.89
C PRO A 286 3.94 -100.16 -14.55
#